data_AF-A0A6C0ETH9-F1
#
_entry.id   AF-A0A6C0ETH9-F1
#
_cell.length_a   1.000
_cell.length_b   1.000
_cell.length_c   1.000
_cell.angle_alpha   90.00
_cell.angle_beta   90.00
_cell.angle_gamma   90.00
#
_symmetry.space_group_name_H-M   'P 1'
#
loop_
_entity.id
_entity.type
_entity.pdbx_description
1 polymer ?
#
loop_
_entity_poly.entity_id
_entity_poly.type
_entity_poly.pdbx_seq_one_letter_code
_entity_poly.pdbx_strand_id
1 'polypeptide(L)'
;MELCVEPDMYSPSIDAVGNYVDKIPPFNTIKKGLRCPCGSRKDKIYETHKIFSSHINTKIHQKWLADLNLNRANYYMENEQLKTTLQNQRLIIAKLEKDVQNKMMTIDYLTQQLHKKCNENVVTDLLDLDV
;
A
#
# COMPACT_ATOMS: atom_id res chain seq x y z
N MET A 1 17.06 15.01 7.79
CA MET A 1 16.89 14.91 6.33
C MET A 1 15.39 14.84 6.07
N GLU A 2 14.80 15.92 5.58
CA GLU A 2 13.35 16.00 5.34
C GLU A 2 13.11 15.69 3.86
N LEU A 3 12.63 14.48 3.58
CA LEU A 3 12.59 13.83 2.25
C LEU A 3 11.32 14.15 1.44
N CYS A 4 10.52 15.14 1.81
CA CYS A 4 9.26 15.41 1.12
C CYS A 4 9.48 16.45 0.02
N VAL A 5 9.57 16.03 -1.25
CA VAL A 5 9.73 16.93 -2.40
C VAL A 5 8.38 17.48 -2.90
N GLU A 6 7.28 16.85 -2.49
CA GLU A 6 5.94 17.13 -2.99
C GLU A 6 5.06 17.88 -1.98
N PRO A 7 4.08 18.69 -2.43
CA PRO A 7 3.08 19.30 -1.56
C PRO A 7 2.13 18.25 -0.98
N ASP A 8 1.81 18.38 0.31
CA ASP A 8 0.89 17.47 0.99
C ASP A 8 -0.54 17.56 0.43
N MET A 9 -1.31 16.48 0.61
CA MET A 9 -2.74 16.47 0.32
C MET A 9 -3.56 16.76 1.57
N TYR A 10 -4.50 17.69 1.47
CA TYR A 10 -5.39 18.06 2.55
C TYR A 10 -6.33 16.92 2.93
N SER A 11 -6.45 16.69 4.23
CA SER A 11 -7.45 15.83 4.84
C SER A 11 -8.19 16.59 5.95
N PRO A 12 -9.54 16.57 5.99
CA PRO A 12 -10.31 17.15 7.08
C PRO A 12 -10.06 16.40 8.38
N SER A 13 -10.24 17.08 9.51
CA SER A 13 -10.18 16.46 10.84
C SER A 13 -11.52 15.85 11.21
N ILE A 14 -11.54 14.94 12.19
CA ILE A 14 -12.77 14.33 12.71
C ILE A 14 -13.08 14.95 14.08
N ASP A 15 -14.31 15.45 14.27
CA ASP A 15 -14.79 15.97 15.55
C ASP A 15 -15.15 14.85 16.54
N ALA A 16 -15.54 15.21 17.78
CA ALA A 16 -15.90 14.24 18.81
C ALA A 16 -17.14 13.38 18.46
N VAL A 17 -17.97 13.82 17.51
CA VAL A 17 -19.19 13.14 17.05
C VAL A 17 -18.91 12.29 15.79
N GLY A 18 -17.67 12.35 15.28
CA GLY A 18 -17.21 11.61 14.11
C GLY A 18 -17.44 12.35 12.79
N ASN A 19 -17.81 13.63 12.79
CA ASN A 19 -18.00 14.41 11.57
C ASN A 19 -16.68 14.98 11.08
N TYR A 20 -16.51 15.00 9.77
CA TYR A 20 -15.42 15.69 9.11
C TYR A 20 -15.62 17.20 9.22
N VAL A 21 -14.62 17.86 9.79
CA VAL A 21 -14.56 19.30 10.00
C VAL A 21 -13.27 19.88 9.41
N ASP A 22 -13.38 21.07 8.85
CA ASP A 22 -12.21 21.75 8.32
C ASP A 22 -11.29 22.24 9.44
N LYS A 23 -10.02 21.86 9.36
CA LYS A 23 -8.98 22.37 10.24
C LYS A 23 -7.74 22.65 9.41
N ILE A 24 -7.46 23.93 9.20
CA ILE A 24 -6.32 24.34 8.38
C ILE A 24 -5.03 23.95 9.11
N PRO A 25 -4.10 23.23 8.46
CA PRO A 25 -2.81 22.91 9.05
C PRO A 25 -2.06 24.19 9.47
N PRO A 26 -1.28 24.14 10.57
CA PRO A 26 -0.49 25.27 10.99
C PRO A 26 0.48 25.71 9.88
N PHE A 27 0.82 26.99 9.86
CA PHE A 27 1.63 27.61 8.80
C PHE A 27 2.95 26.86 8.51
N ASN A 28 3.57 26.27 9.53
CA ASN A 28 4.80 25.50 9.41
C ASN A 28 4.68 24.27 8.50
N THR A 29 3.47 23.73 8.33
CA THR A 29 3.17 22.56 7.49
C THR A 29 2.93 22.94 6.02
N ILE A 30 2.48 24.17 5.75
CA ILE A 30 2.12 24.61 4.38
C ILE A 30 3.34 25.16 3.61
N LYS A 31 4.58 25.00 4.11
CA LYS A 31 5.79 25.59 3.49
C LYS A 31 6.03 25.15 2.03
N LYS A 32 5.55 23.98 1.62
CA LYS A 32 5.63 23.46 0.24
C LYS A 32 4.30 23.54 -0.51
N GLY A 33 3.32 24.23 0.07
CA GLY A 33 1.94 24.28 -0.38
C GLY A 33 1.14 23.04 0.00
N LEU A 34 -0.18 23.11 -0.23
CA LEU A 34 -1.15 22.08 0.10
C LEU A 34 -2.07 21.84 -1.09
N ARG A 35 -2.44 20.60 -1.41
CA ARG A 35 -3.42 20.28 -2.46
C ARG A 35 -4.75 19.89 -1.82
N CYS A 36 -5.87 20.38 -2.35
CA CYS A 36 -7.19 19.89 -1.95
C CYS A 36 -7.70 18.86 -2.95
N PRO A 37 -8.23 17.70 -2.50
CA PRO A 37 -8.88 16.74 -3.38
C PRO A 37 -10.26 17.21 -3.88
N CYS A 38 -10.77 18.32 -3.35
CA CYS A 38 -12.07 18.88 -3.66
C CYS A 38 -12.14 19.54 -5.05
N GLY A 39 -13.24 19.29 -5.77
CA GLY A 39 -13.51 19.88 -7.08
C GLY A 39 -12.63 19.34 -8.22
N SER A 40 -12.59 20.07 -9.33
CA SER A 40 -11.96 19.62 -10.59
C SER A 40 -10.44 19.86 -10.65
N ARG A 41 -9.89 20.76 -9.82
CA ARG A 41 -8.49 21.19 -9.89
C ARG A 41 -7.62 20.49 -8.83
N LYS A 42 -7.50 19.17 -8.93
CA LYS A 42 -6.74 18.34 -7.98
C LYS A 42 -5.24 18.65 -7.96
N ASP A 43 -4.70 19.17 -9.06
CA ASP A 43 -3.29 19.54 -9.18
C ASP A 43 -2.98 20.95 -8.67
N LYS A 44 -3.99 21.73 -8.26
CA LYS A 44 -3.76 23.08 -7.75
C LYS A 44 -3.10 23.03 -6.38
N ILE A 45 -1.96 23.71 -6.27
CA ILE A 45 -1.22 23.89 -5.03
C ILE A 45 -1.63 25.21 -4.38
N TYR A 46 -1.97 25.17 -3.11
CA TYR A 46 -2.25 26.33 -2.27
C TYR A 46 -1.02 26.64 -1.42
N GLU A 47 -0.25 27.63 -1.85
CA GLU A 47 1.08 27.94 -1.31
C GLU A 47 1.06 28.52 0.11
N THR A 48 -0.04 29.15 0.51
CA THR A 48 -0.13 29.82 1.81
C THR A 48 -1.41 29.47 2.54
N HIS A 49 -1.34 29.55 3.86
CA HIS A 49 -2.49 29.39 4.75
C HIS A 49 -3.66 30.30 4.35
N LYS A 50 -3.40 31.56 3.97
CA LYS A 50 -4.47 32.51 3.59
C LYS A 50 -5.20 32.08 2.32
N ILE A 51 -4.46 31.65 1.30
CA ILE A 51 -5.06 31.18 0.04
C ILE A 51 -5.87 29.91 0.29
N PHE A 52 -5.34 28.98 1.09
CA PHE A 52 -6.07 27.77 1.46
C PHE A 52 -7.30 28.05 2.33
N SER A 53 -7.21 29.00 3.26
CA SER A 53 -8.34 29.44 4.08
C SER A 53 -9.49 30.02 3.24
N SER A 54 -9.17 30.82 2.22
CA SER A 54 -10.18 31.30 1.27
C SER A 54 -10.82 30.14 0.50
N HIS A 55 -10.02 29.16 0.12
CA HIS A 55 -10.49 28.01 -0.63
C HIS A 55 -11.49 27.12 0.13
N ILE A 56 -11.24 26.80 1.40
CA ILE A 56 -12.16 25.94 2.18
C ILE A 56 -13.55 26.58 2.37
N ASN A 57 -13.63 27.90 2.29
CA ASN A 57 -14.89 28.65 2.36
C ASN A 57 -15.67 28.67 1.02
N THR A 58 -15.12 28.10 -0.05
CA THR A 58 -15.82 28.03 -1.34
C THR A 58 -16.94 26.99 -1.32
N LYS A 59 -18.02 27.25 -2.06
CA LYS A 59 -19.16 26.31 -2.16
C LYS A 59 -18.75 24.92 -2.65
N ILE A 60 -17.74 24.83 -3.50
CA ILE A 60 -17.23 23.55 -4.03
C ILE A 60 -16.63 22.72 -2.89
N HIS A 61 -15.78 23.34 -2.05
CA HIS A 61 -15.18 22.67 -0.90
C HIS A 61 -16.22 22.29 0.14
N GLN A 62 -17.12 23.22 0.49
CA GLN A 62 -18.19 22.96 1.45
C GLN A 62 -19.12 21.81 0.99
N LYS A 63 -19.46 21.78 -0.30
CA LYS A 63 -20.22 20.67 -0.88
C LYS A 63 -19.45 19.35 -0.76
N TRP A 64 -18.17 19.35 -1.13
CA TRP A 64 -17.31 18.17 -0.99
C TRP A 64 -17.26 17.66 0.45
N LEU A 65 -17.09 18.53 1.45
CA LEU A 65 -17.09 18.15 2.86
C LEU A 65 -18.45 17.61 3.33
N ALA A 66 -19.55 18.20 2.85
CA ALA A 66 -20.90 17.72 3.13
C ALA A 66 -21.13 16.33 2.52
N ASP A 67 -20.72 16.12 1.27
CA ASP A 67 -20.79 14.82 0.59
C ASP A 67 -19.94 13.76 1.32
N LEU A 68 -18.79 14.16 1.89
CA LEU A 68 -17.92 13.30 2.68
C LEU A 68 -18.57 12.88 4.00
N ASN A 69 -19.26 13.81 4.67
CA ASN A 69 -20.05 13.52 5.87
C ASN A 69 -21.28 12.67 5.57
N LEU A 70 -21.96 12.89 4.44
CA LEU A 70 -23.11 12.07 4.02
C LEU A 70 -22.70 10.62 3.75
N ASN A 71 -21.54 10.44 3.10
CA ASN A 71 -21.00 9.12 2.78
C ASN A 71 -20.23 8.47 3.94
N ARG A 72 -20.18 9.08 5.13
CA ARG A 72 -19.46 8.55 6.29
C ARG A 72 -19.90 7.12 6.66
N ALA A 73 -21.21 6.84 6.58
CA ALA A 73 -21.73 5.50 6.83
C ALA A 73 -21.28 4.48 5.77
N ASN A 74 -21.23 4.90 4.50
CA ASN A 74 -20.74 4.07 3.40
C ASN A 74 -19.24 3.80 3.56
N TYR A 75 -18.46 4.82 3.93
CA TYR A 75 -17.02 4.67 4.17
C TYR A 75 -16.72 3.67 5.29
N TYR A 76 -17.52 3.66 6.37
CA TYR A 76 -17.36 2.66 7.44
C TYR A 76 -17.59 1.25 6.92
N MET A 77 -18.67 1.01 6.17
CA MET A 77 -18.97 -0.30 5.59
C MET A 77 -17.89 -0.74 4.60
N GLU A 78 -17.45 0.15 3.72
CA GLU A 78 -16.36 -0.11 2.77
C GLU A 78 -15.06 -0.46 3.50
N ASN A 79 -14.74 0.24 4.58
CA ASN A 79 -13.53 -0.01 5.37
C ASN A 79 -13.57 -1.40 6.05
N GLU A 80 -14.72 -1.82 6.56
CA GLU A 80 -14.91 -3.18 7.09
C GLU A 80 -14.75 -4.26 6.00
N GLN A 81 -15.27 -4.01 4.79
CA GLN A 81 -15.05 -4.90 3.64
C GLN A 81 -13.58 -4.94 3.22
N LEU A 82 -12.89 -3.79 3.26
CA LEU A 82 -11.45 -3.67 3.00
C LEU A 82 -10.62 -4.46 4.00
N LYS A 83 -10.94 -4.39 5.30
CA LYS A 83 -10.28 -5.19 6.34
C LYS A 83 -10.43 -6.69 6.08
N THR A 84 -11.65 -7.12 5.73
CA THR A 84 -11.93 -8.52 5.36
C THR A 84 -11.11 -8.95 4.15
N THR A 85 -11.03 -8.09 3.13
CA THR A 85 -10.25 -8.34 1.90
C THR A 85 -8.75 -8.46 2.22
N LEU A 86 -8.21 -7.56 3.04
CA LEU A 86 -6.81 -7.60 3.48
C LEU A 86 -6.49 -8.88 4.26
N GLN A 87 -7.39 -9.32 5.13
CA GLN A 87 -7.21 -10.58 5.87
C GLN A 87 -7.18 -11.78 4.91
N ASN A 88 -8.08 -11.83 3.95
CA ASN A 88 -8.10 -12.88 2.93
C ASN A 88 -6.84 -12.88 2.07
N GLN A 89 -6.37 -11.71 1.64
CA GLN A 89 -5.13 -11.56 0.89
C GLN A 89 -3.93 -12.08 1.68
N ARG A 90 -3.83 -11.75 2.98
CA ARG A 90 -2.75 -12.27 3.85
C ARG A 90 -2.77 -13.80 3.95
N LEU A 91 -3.96 -14.40 4.07
CA LEU A 91 -4.09 -15.86 4.12
C LEU A 91 -3.66 -16.51 2.80
N ILE A 92 -4.06 -15.94 1.67
CA ILE A 92 -3.65 -16.42 0.34
C ILE A 92 -2.13 -16.33 0.19
N ILE A 93 -1.52 -15.21 0.57
CA ILE A 93 -0.07 -15.01 0.52
C ILE A 93 0.63 -16.07 1.38
N ALA A 94 0.24 -16.24 2.63
CA ALA A 94 0.85 -17.24 3.53
C ALA A 94 0.74 -18.67 2.98
N LYS A 95 -0.40 -19.01 2.35
CA LYS A 95 -0.58 -20.31 1.70
C LYS A 95 0.35 -20.47 0.50
N LEU A 96 0.44 -19.45 -0.36
CA LEU A 96 1.32 -19.47 -1.53
C LEU A 96 2.80 -19.54 -1.14
N GLU A 97 3.21 -18.81 -0.10
CA GLU A 97 4.57 -18.87 0.45
C GLU A 97 4.93 -20.30 0.88
N LYS A 98 4.03 -20.98 1.59
CA LYS A 98 4.21 -22.38 1.99
C LYS A 98 4.30 -23.33 0.79
N ASP A 99 3.43 -23.14 -0.20
CA ASP A 99 3.44 -23.96 -1.41
C ASP A 99 4.73 -23.77 -2.22
N VAL A 100 5.24 -22.55 -2.31
CA VAL A 100 6.53 -22.24 -2.94
C VAL A 100 7.68 -22.91 -2.20
N GLN A 101 7.73 -22.81 -0.86
CA GLN A 101 8.75 -23.50 -0.07
C GLN A 101 8.73 -25.02 -0.28
N ASN A 102 7.55 -25.64 -0.27
CA ASN A 102 7.42 -27.08 -0.53
C ASN A 102 7.93 -27.47 -1.92
N LYS A 103 7.61 -26.67 -2.94
CA LYS A 103 8.09 -26.89 -4.31
C LYS A 103 9.62 -26.72 -4.40
N MET A 104 10.20 -25.72 -3.74
CA MET A 104 11.65 -25.54 -3.67
C MET A 104 12.33 -26.75 -3.02
N MET A 105 11.85 -27.21 -1.86
CA MET A 105 12.40 -28.41 -1.20
C MET A 105 12.32 -29.66 -2.11
N THR A 106 11.22 -29.81 -2.85
CA THR A 106 11.06 -30.91 -3.81
C THR A 106 12.06 -30.81 -4.95
N ILE A 107 12.26 -29.61 -5.50
CA ILE A 107 13.26 -29.35 -6.55
C ILE A 107 14.66 -29.66 -6.04
N ASP A 108 15.02 -29.19 -4.84
CA ASP A 108 16.33 -29.43 -4.24
C ASP A 108 16.58 -30.93 -4.05
N TYR A 109 15.59 -31.65 -3.53
CA TYR A 109 15.66 -33.10 -3.33
C TYR A 109 15.84 -33.87 -4.65
N LEU A 110 15.05 -33.54 -5.67
CA LEU A 110 15.17 -34.17 -6.99
C LEU A 110 16.51 -33.83 -7.67
N THR A 111 16.98 -32.58 -7.52
CA THR A 111 18.29 -32.14 -8.01
C THR A 111 19.41 -32.96 -7.37
N GLN A 112 19.36 -33.18 -6.06
CA GLN A 112 20.33 -34.01 -5.35
C GLN A 112 20.30 -35.48 -5.81
N GLN A 113 19.12 -36.05 -6.06
CA GLN A 113 19.02 -37.41 -6.61
C GLN A 113 19.64 -37.52 -8.00
N LEU A 114 19.39 -36.54 -8.88
CA LEU A 114 19.98 -36.52 -10.21
C LEU A 114 21.51 -36.43 -10.14
N HIS A 115 22.06 -35.62 -9.24
CA HIS A 115 23.51 -35.54 -9.02
C HIS A 115 24.10 -36.88 -8.55
N LYS A 116 23.44 -37.56 -7.60
CA LYS A 116 23.88 -38.90 -7.15
C LYS A 116 23.88 -39.92 -8.29
N LYS A 117 22.81 -39.96 -9.08
CA LYS A 117 22.70 -40.86 -10.24
C LYS A 117 23.72 -40.54 -11.34
N CYS A 118 24.11 -39.27 -11.50
CA CYS A 118 25.15 -38.88 -12.45
C CYS A 118 26.54 -39.37 -11.97
N ASN A 119 26.84 -39.24 -10.67
CA ASN A 119 28.11 -39.71 -10.09
C ASN A 119 28.27 -41.23 -10.07
N GLU A 120 27.18 -42.00 -9.90
CA GLU A 120 27.22 -43.47 -9.97
C GLU A 120 27.62 -44.00 -11.36
N ASN A 121 27.33 -43.25 -12.43
CA ASN A 121 27.73 -43.62 -13.80
C ASN A 121 29.18 -43.23 -14.16
N VAL A 122 29.89 -42.51 -13.28
CA VAL A 122 31.28 -42.05 -13.54
C VAL A 122 32.32 -42.98 -12.90
N VAL A 123 31.92 -43.90 -12.00
CA VAL A 123 32.84 -44.86 -11.37
C VAL A 123 32.47 -46.29 -11.76
N THR A 124 32.71 -46.61 -13.03
CA THR A 124 33.14 -47.95 -13.44
C THR A 124 34.24 -47.75 -14.46
N ASP A 125 35.46 -47.52 -13.99
CA ASP A 125 36.62 -47.75 -14.85
C ASP A 125 36.69 -49.26 -15.08
N LEU A 126 36.45 -49.67 -16.33
CA LEU A 126 36.42 -51.07 -16.75
C LEU A 126 37.83 -51.69 -16.82
N LEU A 127 38.88 -50.94 -16.45
CA LEU A 127 40.29 -51.34 -16.57
C LEU A 127 40.89 -51.97 -15.29
N ASP A 128 40.11 -52.15 -14.22
CA ASP A 128 40.58 -52.80 -12.98
C ASP A 128 40.29 -54.33 -12.91
N LEU A 129 40.04 -54.98 -14.05
CA LEU A 129 39.91 -56.44 -14.16
C LEU A 129 41.04 -57.02 -15.01
N ASP A 130 42.28 -56.97 -14.50
CA ASP A 130 43.39 -57.83 -14.96
C ASP A 130 44.49 -57.91 -13.89
N VAL A 131 44.32 -58.79 -12.89
CA VAL A 131 45.36 -59.68 -12.31
C VAL A 131 44.69 -60.94 -11.77
#